data_AF-A0A2N5XZY7-F1
#
_entry.id   AF-A0A2N5XZY7-F1
#
_cell.length_a   1.000
_cell.length_b   1.000
_cell.length_c   1.000
_cell.angle_alpha   90.00
_cell.angle_beta   90.00
_cell.angle_gamma   90.00
#
_symmetry.space_group_name_H-M   'P 1'
#
loop_
_entity.id
_entity.type
_entity.pdbx_description
1 polymer ?
#
loop_
_entity_poly.entity_id
_entity_poly.type
_entity_poly.pdbx_seq_one_letter_code
_entity_poly.pdbx_strand_id
1 'polypeptide(L)'
;MPICEAVGATKLLEIGAEYGSSTTTLAKYVDKRNGHLHCIDPSPEFDPAVLSSQYGSRFSFHGDLSLNVLPGLTPVDVVLLDGDHNWYTVYHELQQLEELHRQHGADQPLIFIHDLGWPYGRRDLYYNPDVIPAAFRQPFARRGILPNRNELVEAGGMNADLCNAVQEGGPRNGVMTAVEDYIADSREAWVFRHLPTYYGIGVLAPSSTVAANAALFAELGKFDLPAHTLGLLQQAEHLRCVDGIMMQAINRRLNQAEDHIRLLEAEQAAGSVVEGGLA
;
A
#
# COMPACT_ATOMS: atom_id res chain seq x y z
N MET A 1 18.71 6.00 -0.67
CA MET A 1 17.35 6.46 -0.27
C MET A 1 17.56 7.69 0.58
N PRO A 2 17.46 8.91 0.02
CA PRO A 2 17.99 10.13 0.66
C PRO A 2 17.41 10.43 2.05
N ILE A 3 16.10 10.27 2.24
CA ILE A 3 15.45 10.50 3.54
C ILE A 3 15.92 9.46 4.58
N CYS A 4 16.01 8.17 4.22
CA CYS A 4 16.54 7.13 5.11
C CYS A 4 18.01 7.38 5.46
N GLU A 5 18.80 7.88 4.51
CA GLU A 5 20.20 8.26 4.70
C GLU A 5 20.33 9.47 5.64
N ALA A 6 19.43 10.45 5.54
CA ALA A 6 19.44 11.64 6.39
C ALA A 6 19.24 11.32 7.87
N VAL A 7 18.50 10.25 8.20
CA VAL A 7 18.31 9.78 9.58
C VAL A 7 19.22 8.60 9.96
N GLY A 8 20.12 8.18 9.06
CA GLY A 8 21.02 7.05 9.33
C GLY A 8 20.29 5.73 9.56
N ALA A 9 19.13 5.52 8.91
CA ALA A 9 18.26 4.37 9.17
C ALA A 9 18.98 3.03 8.93
N THR A 10 18.84 2.12 9.89
CA THR A 10 19.36 0.75 9.86
C THR A 10 18.29 -0.30 10.13
N LYS A 11 17.24 0.03 10.87
CA LYS A 11 16.09 -0.84 11.14
C LYS A 11 14.89 -0.36 10.35
N LEU A 12 14.46 -1.17 9.40
CA LEU A 12 13.35 -0.83 8.51
C LEU A 12 12.20 -1.82 8.74
N LEU A 13 10.98 -1.31 8.56
CA LEU A 13 9.76 -2.10 8.48
C LEU A 13 9.08 -1.83 7.14
N GLU A 14 8.65 -2.89 6.46
CA GLU A 14 7.75 -2.84 5.30
C GLU A 14 6.46 -3.56 5.67
N ILE A 15 5.33 -2.94 5.39
CA ILE A 15 3.99 -3.50 5.53
C ILE A 15 3.35 -3.48 4.14
N GLY A 16 2.98 -4.66 3.63
CA GLY A 16 2.56 -4.84 2.25
C GLY A 16 3.77 -5.02 1.33
N ALA A 17 4.06 -6.27 0.98
CA ALA A 17 5.20 -6.64 0.18
C ALA A 17 4.81 -7.00 -1.26
N GLU A 18 3.59 -7.52 -1.45
CA GLU A 18 3.01 -7.91 -2.74
C GLU A 18 4.00 -8.74 -3.56
N TYR A 19 4.59 -8.20 -4.63
CA TYR A 19 5.56 -8.86 -5.51
C TYR A 19 7.01 -8.91 -4.97
N GLY A 20 7.31 -8.24 -3.85
CA GLY A 20 8.64 -8.20 -3.23
C GLY A 20 9.65 -7.27 -3.91
N SER A 21 9.19 -6.39 -4.81
CA SER A 21 10.04 -5.44 -5.53
C SER A 21 10.64 -4.38 -4.59
N SER A 22 9.81 -3.79 -3.75
CA SER A 22 10.22 -2.87 -2.69
C SER A 22 11.06 -3.60 -1.64
N THR A 23 10.61 -4.76 -1.18
CA THR A 23 11.32 -5.63 -0.23
C THR A 23 12.76 -5.91 -0.65
N THR A 24 12.98 -6.26 -1.92
CA THR A 24 14.32 -6.53 -2.46
C THR A 24 15.21 -5.29 -2.42
N THR A 25 14.65 -4.11 -2.66
CA THR A 25 15.38 -2.83 -2.61
C THR A 25 15.75 -2.47 -1.17
N LEU A 26 14.81 -2.63 -0.24
CA LEU A 26 15.00 -2.36 1.19
C LEU A 26 16.01 -3.34 1.81
N ALA A 27 15.94 -4.62 1.47
CA ALA A 27 16.88 -5.65 1.92
C ALA A 27 18.33 -5.32 1.50
N LYS A 28 18.53 -4.90 0.24
CA LYS A 28 19.84 -4.42 -0.25
C LYS A 28 20.31 -3.16 0.47
N TYR A 29 19.39 -2.29 0.86
CA TYR A 29 19.72 -1.06 1.59
C TYR A 29 20.25 -1.36 3.00
N VAL A 30 19.58 -2.23 3.75
CA VAL A 30 19.98 -2.61 5.11
C VAL A 30 21.21 -3.51 5.14
N ASP A 31 21.38 -4.39 4.15
CA ASP A 31 22.54 -5.27 4.03
C ASP A 31 23.86 -4.47 4.01
N LYS A 32 23.89 -3.41 3.20
CA LYS A 32 25.04 -2.49 3.09
C LYS A 32 25.33 -1.70 4.37
N ARG A 33 24.39 -1.64 5.30
CA ARG A 33 24.45 -0.85 6.55
C ARG A 33 24.53 -1.73 7.80
N ASN A 34 24.66 -3.05 7.63
CA ASN A 34 24.56 -4.01 8.72
C ASN A 34 23.28 -3.81 9.57
N GLY A 35 22.19 -3.45 8.89
CA GLY A 35 20.88 -3.22 9.47
C GLY A 35 19.98 -4.45 9.42
N HIS A 36 18.67 -4.22 9.62
CA HIS A 36 17.65 -5.26 9.59
C HIS A 36 16.37 -4.75 8.92
N LEU A 37 15.72 -5.62 8.14
CA LEU A 37 14.40 -5.37 7.55
C LEU A 37 13.38 -6.36 8.11
N HIS A 38 12.34 -5.84 8.76
CA HIS A 38 11.09 -6.56 8.99
C HIS A 38 10.17 -6.36 7.80
N CYS A 39 9.58 -7.43 7.29
CA CYS A 39 8.63 -7.41 6.19
C CYS A 39 7.35 -8.13 6.63
N ILE A 40 6.21 -7.46 6.58
CA ILE A 40 4.91 -8.02 6.96
C ILE A 40 4.04 -8.11 5.71
N ASP A 41 3.58 -9.32 5.40
CA ASP A 41 2.59 -9.55 4.36
C ASP A 41 1.86 -10.88 4.61
N PRO A 42 0.52 -10.91 4.73
CA PRO A 42 -0.23 -12.15 4.95
C PRO A 42 -0.30 -13.05 3.72
N SER A 43 -0.09 -12.53 2.51
CA SER A 43 -0.28 -13.25 1.25
C SER A 43 0.64 -12.71 0.14
N PRO A 44 1.97 -12.82 0.28
CA PRO A 44 2.91 -12.31 -0.71
C PRO A 44 2.84 -13.10 -2.03
N GLU A 45 3.15 -12.44 -3.14
CA GLU A 45 3.28 -13.03 -4.48
C GLU A 45 4.72 -13.47 -4.82
N PHE A 46 5.59 -13.59 -3.80
CA PHE A 46 6.94 -14.12 -3.90
C PHE A 46 7.23 -15.10 -2.75
N ASP A 47 8.29 -15.89 -2.89
CA ASP A 47 8.76 -16.79 -1.82
C ASP A 47 9.71 -16.05 -0.85
N PRO A 48 9.28 -15.76 0.40
CA PRO A 48 10.12 -15.06 1.37
C PRO A 48 11.33 -15.88 1.84
N ALA A 49 11.33 -17.21 1.64
CA ALA A 49 12.46 -18.07 1.99
C ALA A 49 13.68 -17.77 1.11
N VAL A 50 13.47 -17.30 -0.13
CA VAL A 50 14.56 -16.87 -1.02
C VAL A 50 15.32 -15.70 -0.41
N LEU A 51 14.60 -14.66 0.03
CA LEU A 51 15.21 -13.48 0.66
C LEU A 51 15.80 -13.82 2.02
N SER A 52 15.13 -14.66 2.81
CA SER A 52 15.64 -15.13 4.10
C SER A 52 16.97 -15.88 3.95
N SER A 53 17.09 -16.72 2.91
CA SER A 53 18.34 -17.42 2.61
C SER A 53 19.44 -16.48 2.14
N GLN A 54 19.08 -15.46 1.36
CA GLN A 54 20.03 -14.48 0.81
C GLN A 54 20.58 -13.51 1.85
N TYR A 55 19.73 -13.00 2.75
CA TYR A 55 20.08 -11.95 3.71
C TYR A 55 20.26 -12.44 5.16
N GLY A 56 19.90 -13.69 5.45
CA GLY A 56 20.09 -14.32 6.75
C GLY A 56 19.44 -13.50 7.87
N SER A 57 20.20 -13.21 8.93
CA SER A 57 19.73 -12.46 10.10
C SER A 57 19.39 -10.98 9.83
N ARG A 58 19.60 -10.47 8.62
CA ARG A 58 19.26 -9.09 8.23
C ARG A 58 17.85 -8.94 7.68
N PHE A 59 17.12 -10.04 7.53
CA PHE A 59 15.74 -10.05 7.04
C PHE A 59 14.86 -10.92 7.93
N SER A 60 13.65 -10.46 8.23
CA SER A 60 12.62 -11.25 8.90
C SER A 60 11.29 -11.02 8.24
N PHE A 61 10.66 -12.12 7.81
CA PHE A 61 9.36 -12.11 7.19
C PHE A 61 8.28 -12.56 8.18
N HIS A 62 7.16 -11.84 8.18
CA HIS A 62 6.00 -12.09 9.04
C HIS A 62 4.78 -12.32 8.15
N GLY A 63 4.36 -13.57 8.04
CA GLY A 63 3.22 -14.01 7.22
C GLY A 63 1.86 -13.87 7.90
N ASP A 64 1.55 -12.68 8.43
CA ASP A 64 0.31 -12.41 9.18
C ASP A 64 -0.12 -10.94 8.95
N LEU A 65 -1.32 -10.59 9.40
CA LEU A 65 -1.82 -9.22 9.39
C LEU A 65 -0.93 -8.31 10.25
N SER A 66 -0.65 -7.10 9.75
CA SER A 66 0.13 -6.08 10.45
C SER A 66 -0.36 -5.80 11.86
N LEU A 67 -1.68 -5.69 12.07
CA LEU A 67 -2.29 -5.44 13.38
C LEU A 67 -2.05 -6.56 14.40
N ASN A 68 -1.69 -7.77 13.96
CA ASN A 68 -1.30 -8.89 14.82
C ASN A 68 0.21 -8.86 15.14
N VAL A 69 1.03 -8.43 14.17
CA VAL A 69 2.49 -8.50 14.25
C VAL A 69 3.10 -7.31 14.97
N LEU A 70 2.62 -6.09 14.69
CA LEU A 70 3.17 -4.82 15.18
C LEU A 70 3.40 -4.79 16.71
N PRO A 71 2.48 -5.28 17.58
CA PRO A 71 2.69 -5.26 19.03
C PRO A 71 3.89 -6.09 19.51
N GLY A 72 4.33 -7.08 18.72
CA GLY A 72 5.45 -7.97 19.05
C GLY A 72 6.80 -7.54 18.48
N LEU A 73 6.86 -6.45 17.70
CA LEU A 73 8.10 -5.97 17.11
C LEU A 73 8.93 -5.14 18.09
N THR A 74 10.15 -4.81 17.68
CA THR A 74 10.98 -3.80 18.34
C THR A 74 10.93 -2.49 17.55
N PRO A 75 11.21 -1.33 18.18
CA PRO A 75 11.32 -0.05 17.50
C PRO A 75 12.21 -0.09 16.24
N VAL A 76 11.78 0.63 15.21
CA VAL A 76 12.42 0.76 13.89
C VAL A 76 12.69 2.23 13.58
N ASP A 77 13.57 2.51 12.62
CA ASP A 77 13.92 3.88 12.25
C ASP A 77 12.98 4.42 11.16
N VAL A 78 12.55 3.53 10.25
CA VAL A 78 11.73 3.87 9.09
C VAL A 78 10.71 2.76 8.82
N VAL A 79 9.49 3.16 8.51
CA VAL A 79 8.37 2.29 8.08
C VAL A 79 7.98 2.65 6.65
N LEU A 80 7.77 1.65 5.80
CA LEU A 80 7.03 1.75 4.53
C LEU A 80 5.67 1.07 4.74
N LEU A 81 4.60 1.85 4.65
CA LEU A 81 3.22 1.42 4.83
C LEU A 81 2.51 1.45 3.47
N ASP A 82 2.30 0.26 2.91
CA ASP A 82 1.71 0.00 1.59
C ASP A 82 0.89 -1.31 1.60
N GLY A 83 0.15 -1.51 2.70
CA GLY A 83 -0.64 -2.72 2.96
C GLY A 83 -2.09 -2.61 2.49
N ASP A 84 -3.04 -2.79 3.40
CA ASP A 84 -4.46 -2.65 3.05
C ASP A 84 -4.85 -1.17 2.87
N HIS A 85 -5.56 -0.87 1.79
CA HIS A 85 -5.98 0.51 1.48
C HIS A 85 -7.35 0.85 2.11
N ASN A 86 -7.48 0.70 3.42
CA ASN A 86 -8.68 1.12 4.14
C ASN A 86 -8.35 1.90 5.41
N TRP A 87 -9.30 2.73 5.84
CA TRP A 87 -9.15 3.59 6.99
C TRP A 87 -8.84 2.82 8.27
N TYR A 88 -9.56 1.72 8.52
CA TYR A 88 -9.44 0.99 9.78
C TYR A 88 -8.04 0.42 9.96
N THR A 89 -7.50 -0.25 8.94
CA THR A 89 -6.17 -0.85 9.01
C THR A 89 -5.10 0.23 9.21
N VAL A 90 -5.04 1.22 8.31
CA VAL A 90 -3.99 2.26 8.33
C VAL A 90 -4.01 3.07 9.62
N TYR A 91 -5.21 3.49 10.08
CA TYR A 91 -5.34 4.26 11.32
C TYR A 91 -4.80 3.47 12.52
N HIS A 92 -5.16 2.19 12.65
CA HIS A 92 -4.73 1.37 13.78
C HIS A 92 -3.26 0.93 13.67
N GLU A 93 -2.71 0.76 12.46
CA GLU A 93 -1.27 0.54 12.26
C GLU A 93 -0.45 1.72 12.78
N LEU A 94 -0.84 2.95 12.42
CA LEU A 94 -0.19 4.17 12.89
C LEU A 94 -0.26 4.32 14.42
N GLN A 95 -1.44 4.04 15.01
CA GLN A 95 -1.59 4.03 16.47
C GLN A 95 -0.72 2.97 17.16
N GLN A 96 -0.64 1.76 16.61
CA GLN A 96 0.18 0.69 17.18
C GLN A 96 1.67 0.99 17.04
N LEU A 97 2.11 1.60 15.94
CA LEU A 97 3.48 2.06 15.75
C LEU A 97 3.86 3.14 16.76
N GLU A 98 2.99 4.11 17.00
CA GLU A 98 3.20 5.14 18.01
C GLU A 98 3.35 4.53 19.40
N GLU A 99 2.41 3.65 19.77
CA GLU A 99 2.41 2.98 21.06
C GLU A 99 3.62 2.07 21.25
N LEU A 100 4.02 1.34 20.22
CA LEU A 100 5.20 0.46 20.21
C LEU A 100 6.46 1.25 20.59
N HIS A 101 6.72 2.36 19.93
CA HIS A 101 7.90 3.20 20.20
C HIS A 101 7.81 3.82 21.59
N ARG A 102 6.62 4.30 21.98
CA ARG A 102 6.39 4.89 23.31
C ARG A 102 6.63 3.91 24.45
N GLN A 103 6.15 2.66 24.33
CA GLN A 103 6.36 1.62 25.35
C GLN A 103 7.85 1.27 25.53
N HIS A 104 8.64 1.39 24.47
CA HIS A 104 10.08 1.16 24.50
C HIS A 104 10.90 2.40 24.85
N GLY A 105 10.25 3.57 25.04
CA GLY A 105 10.96 4.84 25.25
C GLY A 105 11.85 5.23 24.08
N ALA A 106 11.50 4.83 22.87
CA ALA A 106 12.21 5.14 21.63
C ALA A 106 11.59 6.35 20.92
N ASP A 107 12.39 7.03 20.11
CA ASP A 107 11.90 8.05 19.19
C ASP A 107 10.96 7.43 18.15
N GLN A 108 9.97 8.22 17.70
CA GLN A 108 9.04 7.78 16.67
C GLN A 108 9.73 7.64 15.30
N PRO A 109 9.33 6.65 14.46
CA PRO A 109 9.95 6.38 13.17
C PRO A 109 9.54 7.42 12.12
N LEU A 110 10.29 7.50 11.02
CA LEU A 110 9.76 8.09 9.80
C LEU A 110 8.81 7.08 9.13
N ILE A 111 7.65 7.53 8.67
CA ILE A 111 6.64 6.65 8.06
C ILE A 111 6.36 7.12 6.65
N PHE A 112 6.72 6.32 5.66
CA PHE A 112 6.29 6.47 4.28
C PHE A 112 4.95 5.78 4.10
N ILE A 113 4.02 6.46 3.44
CA ILE A 113 2.65 5.99 3.26
C ILE A 113 2.29 6.14 1.80
N HIS A 114 1.83 5.06 1.19
CA HIS A 114 1.37 5.03 -0.20
C HIS A 114 -0.17 5.12 -0.27
N ASP A 115 -0.74 5.17 -1.48
CA ASP A 115 -2.18 5.22 -1.75
C ASP A 115 -2.97 6.38 -1.08
N LEU A 116 -2.27 7.50 -0.86
CA LEU A 116 -2.87 8.73 -0.29
C LEU A 116 -3.75 9.51 -1.29
N GLY A 117 -3.66 9.19 -2.57
CA GLY A 117 -4.38 9.77 -3.70
C GLY A 117 -5.47 8.85 -4.23
N TRP A 118 -6.07 9.22 -5.37
CA TRP A 118 -7.12 8.40 -5.98
C TRP A 118 -6.55 7.05 -6.48
N PRO A 119 -7.25 5.91 -6.30
CA PRO A 119 -8.65 5.80 -5.87
C PRO A 119 -8.88 5.67 -4.37
N TYR A 120 -7.87 5.32 -3.57
CA TYR A 120 -8.09 4.85 -2.19
C TYR A 120 -7.76 5.85 -1.08
N GLY A 121 -7.22 7.01 -1.42
CA GLY A 121 -6.98 8.09 -0.46
C GLY A 121 -8.25 8.51 0.27
N ARG A 122 -9.40 8.48 -0.42
CA ARG A 122 -10.73 8.84 0.12
C ARG A 122 -11.76 7.72 0.00
N ARG A 123 -11.35 6.48 -0.29
CA ARG A 123 -12.24 5.33 -0.43
C ARG A 123 -11.56 4.08 0.12
N ASP A 124 -12.26 3.33 0.97
CA ASP A 124 -11.77 2.05 1.44
C ASP A 124 -11.81 0.97 0.34
N LEU A 125 -10.75 0.17 0.31
CA LEU A 125 -10.64 -1.12 -0.36
C LEU A 125 -10.60 -2.24 0.68
N TYR A 126 -11.28 -3.36 0.41
CA TYR A 126 -11.16 -4.58 1.22
C TYR A 126 -10.74 -5.78 0.35
N TYR A 127 -9.56 -6.33 0.60
CA TYR A 127 -9.18 -7.63 0.02
C TYR A 127 -9.98 -8.77 0.68
N ASN A 128 -10.03 -8.75 2.01
CA ASN A 128 -10.91 -9.58 2.82
C ASN A 128 -11.75 -8.70 3.76
N PRO A 129 -13.02 -8.41 3.45
CA PRO A 129 -13.83 -7.53 4.30
C PRO A 129 -14.11 -8.10 5.69
N ASP A 130 -13.96 -9.41 5.91
CA ASP A 130 -14.33 -10.05 7.19
C ASP A 130 -13.28 -9.84 8.29
N VAL A 131 -12.08 -9.38 7.95
CA VAL A 131 -11.06 -9.00 8.95
C VAL A 131 -11.31 -7.61 9.54
N ILE A 132 -12.18 -6.81 8.92
CA ILE A 132 -12.52 -5.47 9.38
C ILE A 132 -13.75 -5.53 10.29
N PRO A 133 -13.68 -5.03 11.54
CA PRO A 133 -14.85 -5.05 12.42
C PRO A 133 -16.01 -4.28 11.80
N ALA A 134 -17.22 -4.85 11.86
CA ALA A 134 -18.40 -4.33 11.19
C ALA A 134 -18.75 -2.87 11.52
N ALA A 135 -18.38 -2.40 12.72
CA ALA A 135 -18.60 -1.02 13.15
C ALA A 135 -17.72 0.02 12.43
N PHE A 136 -16.62 -0.41 11.81
CA PHE A 136 -15.68 0.44 11.07
C PHE A 136 -15.66 0.16 9.58
N ARG A 137 -16.40 -0.86 9.13
CA ARG A 137 -16.46 -1.27 7.72
C ARG A 137 -17.50 -0.46 6.97
N GLN A 138 -17.07 0.23 5.91
CA GLN A 138 -17.96 0.91 4.98
C GLN A 138 -18.83 -0.10 4.23
N PRO A 139 -20.06 0.27 3.81
CA PRO A 139 -20.79 -0.52 2.83
C PRO A 139 -19.94 -0.66 1.55
N PHE A 140 -19.83 -1.86 1.01
CA PHE A 140 -18.95 -2.16 -0.13
C PHE A 140 -19.64 -3.01 -1.20
N ALA A 141 -19.09 -3.00 -2.40
CA ALA A 141 -19.47 -3.90 -3.49
C ALA A 141 -18.27 -4.21 -4.41
N ARG A 142 -18.32 -5.36 -5.11
CA ARG A 142 -17.35 -5.70 -6.16
C ARG A 142 -17.71 -5.02 -7.47
N ARG A 143 -17.35 -3.75 -7.59
CA ARG A 143 -17.67 -2.87 -8.72
C ARG A 143 -16.58 -1.83 -8.89
N GLY A 144 -16.37 -1.38 -10.13
CA GLY A 144 -15.24 -0.49 -10.43
C GLY A 144 -15.48 0.97 -10.09
N ILE A 145 -14.40 1.73 -10.14
CA ILE A 145 -14.34 3.15 -9.80
C ILE A 145 -13.96 3.97 -11.05
N LEU A 146 -14.53 5.16 -11.19
CA LEU A 146 -14.13 6.15 -12.20
C LEU A 146 -13.72 7.46 -11.52
N PRO A 147 -12.71 8.19 -12.07
CA PRO A 147 -12.36 9.52 -11.59
C PRO A 147 -13.56 10.47 -11.65
N ASN A 148 -13.60 11.41 -10.70
CA ASN A 148 -14.65 12.43 -10.59
C ASN A 148 -16.08 11.87 -10.39
N ARG A 149 -16.20 10.63 -9.89
CA ARG A 149 -17.47 10.01 -9.55
C ARG A 149 -17.39 9.34 -8.17
N ASN A 150 -18.27 9.75 -7.27
CA ASN A 150 -18.22 9.26 -5.89
C ASN A 150 -18.82 7.86 -5.74
N GLU A 151 -19.78 7.48 -6.57
CA GLU A 151 -20.40 6.15 -6.57
C GLU A 151 -19.62 5.15 -7.44
N LEU A 152 -19.71 3.87 -7.10
CA LEU A 152 -19.22 2.79 -7.97
C LEU A 152 -19.99 2.73 -9.28
N VAL A 153 -19.37 2.17 -10.33
CA VAL A 153 -20.01 1.96 -11.63
C VAL A 153 -20.50 0.52 -11.79
N GLU A 154 -21.62 0.34 -12.50
CA GLU A 154 -22.21 -0.98 -12.72
C GLU A 154 -21.32 -1.91 -13.55
N ALA A 155 -20.50 -1.37 -14.47
CA ALA A 155 -19.61 -2.15 -15.32
C ALA A 155 -18.31 -1.40 -15.64
N GLY A 156 -17.21 -2.13 -15.70
CA GLY A 156 -15.87 -1.58 -15.96
C GLY A 156 -15.30 -0.82 -14.78
N GLY A 157 -14.47 0.19 -15.04
CA GLY A 157 -13.77 0.97 -14.01
C GLY A 157 -12.48 0.33 -13.51
N MET A 158 -11.80 1.06 -12.61
CA MET A 158 -10.62 0.57 -11.90
C MET A 158 -11.03 -0.44 -10.83
N ASN A 159 -10.27 -1.51 -10.68
CA ASN A 159 -10.36 -2.47 -9.57
C ASN A 159 -11.78 -3.04 -9.37
N ALA A 160 -12.44 -3.37 -10.48
CA ALA A 160 -13.85 -3.77 -10.51
C ALA A 160 -14.13 -5.15 -9.88
N ASP A 161 -13.09 -5.96 -9.75
CA ASP A 161 -13.07 -7.29 -9.16
C ASP A 161 -12.84 -7.26 -7.63
N LEU A 162 -12.37 -6.13 -7.10
CA LEU A 162 -12.13 -5.94 -5.67
C LEU A 162 -13.34 -5.36 -4.92
N CYS A 163 -13.38 -5.53 -3.60
CA CYS A 163 -14.45 -4.97 -2.77
C CYS A 163 -14.17 -3.51 -2.42
N ASN A 164 -14.81 -2.59 -3.14
CA ASN A 164 -14.65 -1.16 -2.94
C ASN A 164 -15.80 -0.60 -2.10
N ALA A 165 -15.51 0.35 -1.21
CA ALA A 165 -16.56 1.11 -0.53
C ALA A 165 -17.48 1.79 -1.55
N VAL A 166 -18.80 1.73 -1.34
CA VAL A 166 -19.80 2.17 -2.34
C VAL A 166 -19.73 3.66 -2.65
N GLN A 167 -19.28 4.45 -1.67
CA GLN A 167 -19.17 5.90 -1.72
C GLN A 167 -17.74 6.32 -1.42
N GLU A 168 -17.20 7.26 -2.19
CA GLU A 168 -15.95 7.96 -1.87
C GLU A 168 -16.21 9.19 -1.01
N GLY A 169 -15.27 9.45 -0.10
CA GLY A 169 -15.32 10.49 0.91
C GLY A 169 -16.17 10.11 2.11
N GLY A 170 -16.31 11.05 3.03
CA GLY A 170 -16.98 10.85 4.31
C GLY A 170 -16.03 10.43 5.43
N PRO A 171 -16.56 10.28 6.66
CA PRO A 171 -15.75 9.93 7.81
C PRO A 171 -15.20 8.50 7.68
N ARG A 172 -13.96 8.30 8.11
CA ARG A 172 -13.34 6.98 8.23
C ARG A 172 -13.33 6.18 6.93
N ASN A 173 -12.94 6.83 5.84
CA ASN A 173 -12.99 6.26 4.49
C ASN A 173 -11.75 6.68 3.67
N GLY A 174 -10.86 5.73 3.42
CA GLY A 174 -9.62 5.88 2.67
C GLY A 174 -8.38 6.16 3.49
N VAL A 175 -7.21 5.95 2.86
CA VAL A 175 -5.88 6.03 3.48
C VAL A 175 -5.53 7.46 3.91
N MET A 176 -5.77 8.48 3.08
CA MET A 176 -5.52 9.88 3.45
C MET A 176 -6.38 10.29 4.63
N THR A 177 -7.65 9.87 4.65
CA THR A 177 -8.55 10.12 5.78
C THR A 177 -8.01 9.47 7.06
N ALA A 178 -7.42 8.27 6.98
CA ALA A 178 -6.80 7.59 8.11
C ALA A 178 -5.62 8.35 8.68
N VAL A 179 -4.75 8.86 7.80
CA VAL A 179 -3.58 9.66 8.17
C VAL A 179 -3.99 10.98 8.82
N GLU A 180 -4.98 11.68 8.25
CA GLU A 180 -5.49 12.95 8.79
C GLU A 180 -6.12 12.74 10.19
N ASP A 181 -6.96 11.72 10.34
CA ASP A 181 -7.57 11.37 11.62
C ASP A 181 -6.50 10.97 12.64
N TYR A 182 -5.50 10.18 12.24
CA TYR A 182 -4.39 9.80 13.10
C TYR A 182 -3.58 11.02 13.57
N ILE A 183 -3.19 11.94 12.69
CA ILE A 183 -2.46 13.16 13.07
C ILE A 183 -3.27 13.99 14.07
N ALA A 184 -4.59 14.09 13.89
CA ALA A 184 -5.45 14.84 14.78
C ALA A 184 -5.55 14.22 16.19
N ASP A 185 -5.51 12.88 16.27
CA ASP A 185 -5.67 12.13 17.52
C ASP A 185 -4.32 11.76 18.19
N SER A 186 -3.20 11.87 17.47
CA SER A 186 -1.86 11.51 17.93
C SER A 186 -1.38 12.41 19.06
N ARG A 187 -0.56 11.85 19.97
CA ARG A 187 0.13 12.63 21.01
C ARG A 187 1.45 13.21 20.51
N GLU A 188 1.98 12.67 19.42
CA GLU A 188 3.19 13.15 18.77
C GLU A 188 2.86 14.30 17.81
N ALA A 189 3.76 15.27 17.70
CA ALA A 189 3.61 16.35 16.74
C ALA A 189 4.24 15.93 15.41
N TRP A 190 3.44 15.79 14.35
CA TRP A 190 3.92 15.32 13.04
C TRP A 190 4.13 16.45 12.03
N VAL A 191 5.22 16.35 11.28
CA VAL A 191 5.37 17.01 9.98
C VAL A 191 4.89 16.03 8.92
N PHE A 192 3.80 16.39 8.24
CA PHE A 192 3.30 15.64 7.10
C PHE A 192 3.71 16.31 5.78
N ARG A 193 4.19 15.51 4.83
CA ARG A 193 4.46 15.90 3.45
C ARG A 193 3.81 14.91 2.51
N HIS A 194 3.22 15.40 1.42
CA HIS A 194 2.48 14.58 0.46
C HIS A 194 2.78 15.04 -0.97
N LEU A 195 3.05 14.09 -1.86
CA LEU A 195 3.18 14.28 -3.30
C LEU A 195 2.04 13.54 -4.00
N PRO A 196 1.17 14.25 -4.75
CA PRO A 196 0.00 13.68 -5.41
C PRO A 196 0.39 13.04 -6.76
N THR A 197 1.26 12.04 -6.73
CA THR A 197 1.72 11.27 -7.91
C THR A 197 1.82 9.80 -7.55
N TYR A 198 1.63 8.91 -8.52
CA TYR A 198 1.66 7.45 -8.34
C TYR A 198 0.81 7.01 -7.15
N TYR A 199 -0.51 7.21 -7.26
CA TYR A 199 -1.51 6.96 -6.21
C TYR A 199 -1.30 7.77 -4.93
N GLY A 200 -0.34 8.69 -4.89
CA GLY A 200 -0.06 9.54 -3.75
C GLY A 200 0.94 8.90 -2.80
N ILE A 201 2.04 9.61 -2.53
CA ILE A 201 3.05 9.20 -1.55
C ILE A 201 3.21 10.29 -0.50
N GLY A 202 3.34 9.89 0.75
CA GLY A 202 3.50 10.80 1.87
C GLY A 202 4.54 10.33 2.86
N VAL A 203 5.00 11.29 3.67
CA VAL A 203 5.96 11.06 4.75
C VAL A 203 5.43 11.74 6.01
N LEU A 204 5.28 10.96 7.08
CA LEU A 204 5.15 11.45 8.44
C LEU A 204 6.53 11.43 9.10
N ALA A 205 6.93 12.57 9.65
CA ALA A 205 8.16 12.71 10.40
C ALA A 205 7.89 13.41 11.74
N PRO A 206 8.45 12.95 12.87
CA PRO A 206 8.27 13.64 14.14
C PRO A 206 8.86 15.06 14.06
N SER A 207 8.11 16.05 14.52
CA SER A 207 8.50 17.46 14.41
C SER A 207 9.81 17.75 15.16
N SER A 208 10.02 17.06 16.28
CA SER A 208 11.26 17.09 17.06
C SER A 208 12.45 16.58 16.24
N THR A 209 12.30 15.44 15.56
CA THR A 209 13.32 14.86 14.67
C THR A 209 13.64 15.77 13.49
N VAL A 210 12.63 16.36 12.86
CA VAL A 210 12.81 17.31 11.75
C VAL A 210 13.56 18.57 12.21
N ALA A 211 13.20 19.11 13.38
CA ALA A 211 13.86 20.29 13.94
C ALA A 211 15.33 20.02 14.32
N ALA A 212 15.65 18.82 14.79
CA ALA A 212 17.00 18.43 15.19
C ALA A 212 17.91 18.02 14.02
N ASN A 213 17.36 17.71 12.84
CA ASN A 213 18.10 17.15 11.72
C ASN A 213 17.96 18.02 10.44
N ALA A 214 18.96 18.86 10.20
CA ALA A 214 18.98 19.77 9.05
C ALA A 214 18.99 19.04 7.70
N ALA A 215 19.59 17.84 7.60
CA ALA A 215 19.58 17.06 6.38
C ALA A 215 18.17 16.53 6.09
N LEU A 216 17.48 16.00 7.11
CA LEU A 216 16.09 15.56 6.98
C LEU A 216 15.17 16.73 6.61
N PHE A 217 15.32 17.88 7.28
CA PHE A 217 14.56 19.09 6.95
C PHE A 217 14.73 19.48 5.47
N ALA A 218 15.97 19.45 4.95
CA ALA A 218 16.24 19.76 3.56
C ALA A 218 15.63 18.74 2.58
N GLU A 219 15.65 17.45 2.92
CA GLU A 219 15.03 16.40 2.10
C GLU A 219 13.49 16.52 2.07
N LEU A 220 12.86 16.76 3.22
CA LEU A 220 11.41 16.96 3.31
C LEU A 220 10.97 18.25 2.63
N GLY A 221 11.78 19.31 2.66
CA GLY A 221 11.52 20.56 1.96
C GLY A 221 11.40 20.43 0.44
N LYS A 222 11.89 19.33 -0.16
CA LYS A 222 11.71 19.04 -1.59
C LYS A 222 10.26 18.71 -1.97
N PHE A 223 9.43 18.38 -0.98
CA PHE A 223 8.00 18.16 -1.16
C PHE A 223 7.22 19.49 -1.19
N ASP A 224 7.83 20.60 -0.75
CA ASP A 224 7.23 21.93 -0.75
C ASP A 224 7.30 22.54 -2.16
N LEU A 225 6.49 21.97 -3.06
CA LEU A 225 6.42 22.38 -4.45
C LEU A 225 5.48 23.59 -4.63
N PRO A 226 5.79 24.50 -5.58
CA PRO A 226 4.87 25.57 -5.94
C PRO A 226 3.50 25.03 -6.39
N ALA A 227 2.43 25.79 -6.11
CA ALA A 227 1.06 25.38 -6.42
C ALA A 227 0.84 25.00 -7.90
N HIS A 228 1.49 25.68 -8.83
CA HIS A 228 1.39 25.36 -10.26
C HIS A 228 2.04 24.00 -10.58
N THR A 229 3.17 23.66 -9.95
CA THR A 229 3.83 22.36 -10.11
C THR A 229 2.97 21.24 -9.53
N LEU A 230 2.39 21.46 -8.34
CA LEU A 230 1.44 20.51 -7.74
C LEU A 230 0.23 20.28 -8.64
N GLY A 231 -0.32 21.35 -9.22
CA GLY A 231 -1.41 21.25 -10.19
C GLY A 231 -1.04 20.39 -11.41
N LEU A 232 0.16 20.58 -11.97
CA LEU A 232 0.64 19.76 -13.09
C LEU A 232 0.81 18.29 -12.70
N LEU A 233 1.35 18.00 -11.51
CA LEU A 233 1.50 16.63 -11.01
C LEU A 233 0.13 15.95 -10.84
N GLN A 234 -0.85 16.66 -10.26
CA GLN A 234 -2.21 16.15 -10.13
C GLN A 234 -2.87 15.85 -11.47
N GLN A 235 -2.66 16.70 -12.48
CA GLN A 235 -3.18 16.44 -13.83
C GLN A 235 -2.48 15.24 -14.49
N ALA A 236 -1.15 15.15 -14.36
CA ALA A 236 -0.40 14.00 -14.88
C ALA A 236 -0.85 12.69 -14.21
N GLU A 237 -1.06 12.73 -12.90
CA GLU A 237 -1.54 11.59 -12.13
C GLU A 237 -2.97 11.20 -12.51
N HIS A 238 -3.84 12.18 -12.71
CA HIS A 238 -5.20 11.94 -13.21
C HIS A 238 -5.18 11.20 -14.56
N LEU A 239 -4.35 11.67 -15.51
CA LEU A 239 -4.20 11.02 -16.82
C LEU A 239 -3.66 9.60 -16.68
N ARG A 240 -2.64 9.38 -15.83
CA ARG A 240 -2.09 8.05 -15.54
C ARG A 240 -3.16 7.09 -15.01
N CYS A 241 -4.03 7.57 -14.12
CA CYS A 241 -5.13 6.79 -13.58
C CYS A 241 -6.19 6.46 -14.64
N VAL A 242 -6.52 7.41 -15.53
CA VAL A 242 -7.42 7.17 -16.67
C VAL A 242 -6.83 6.10 -17.61
N ASP A 243 -5.55 6.20 -17.93
CA ASP A 243 -4.84 5.20 -18.74
C ASP A 243 -4.84 3.83 -18.05
N GLY A 244 -4.64 3.81 -16.73
CA GLY A 244 -4.72 2.59 -15.91
C GLY A 244 -6.09 1.89 -16.01
N ILE A 245 -7.19 2.64 -15.98
CA ILE A 245 -8.54 2.10 -16.19
C ILE A 245 -8.68 1.45 -17.57
N MET A 246 -8.17 2.12 -18.61
CA MET A 246 -8.19 1.60 -19.97
C MET A 246 -7.38 0.30 -20.08
N MET A 247 -6.18 0.27 -19.49
CA MET A 247 -5.33 -0.92 -19.48
C MET A 247 -5.99 -2.09 -18.76
N GLN A 248 -6.61 -1.85 -17.59
CA GLN A 248 -7.36 -2.90 -16.91
C GLN A 248 -8.55 -3.41 -17.75
N ALA A 249 -9.24 -2.51 -18.48
CA ALA A 249 -10.32 -2.92 -19.37
C ALA A 249 -9.83 -3.79 -20.54
N ILE A 250 -8.67 -3.46 -21.11
CA ILE A 250 -8.02 -4.26 -22.17
C ILE A 250 -7.62 -5.62 -21.61
N ASN A 251 -6.94 -5.67 -20.47
CA ASN A 251 -6.51 -6.93 -19.84
C ASN A 251 -7.69 -7.84 -19.51
N ARG A 252 -8.81 -7.29 -18.99
CA ARG A 252 -10.03 -8.09 -18.76
C ARG A 252 -10.58 -8.71 -20.04
N ARG A 253 -10.63 -7.96 -21.15
CA ARG A 253 -11.08 -8.49 -22.44
C ARG A 253 -10.13 -9.55 -22.99
N LEU A 254 -8.81 -9.35 -22.81
CA LEU A 254 -7.81 -10.32 -23.21
C LEU A 254 -7.97 -11.63 -22.44
N ASN A 255 -8.07 -11.55 -21.10
CA ASN A 255 -8.27 -12.73 -20.25
C ASN A 255 -9.57 -13.48 -20.62
N GLN A 256 -10.67 -12.76 -20.87
CA GLN A 256 -11.92 -13.37 -21.33
C GLN A 256 -11.78 -14.08 -22.68
N ALA A 257 -11.03 -13.50 -23.61
CA ALA A 257 -10.76 -14.12 -24.90
C ALA A 257 -9.89 -15.37 -24.76
N GLU A 258 -8.85 -15.33 -23.92
CA GLU A 258 -7.99 -16.48 -23.62
C GLU A 258 -8.77 -17.62 -22.97
N ASP A 259 -9.63 -17.32 -22.00
CA ASP A 259 -10.47 -18.32 -21.34
C ASP A 259 -11.47 -18.94 -22.32
N HIS A 260 -12.03 -18.15 -23.24
CA HIS A 260 -12.91 -18.67 -24.29
C HIS A 260 -12.16 -19.60 -25.25
N ILE A 261 -10.95 -19.25 -25.65
CA ILE A 261 -10.09 -20.11 -26.49
C ILE A 261 -9.79 -21.43 -25.77
N ARG A 262 -9.37 -21.39 -24.50
CA ARG A 262 -9.10 -22.60 -23.70
C ARG A 262 -10.32 -23.51 -23.61
N LEU A 263 -11.51 -22.94 -23.46
CA LEU A 263 -12.76 -23.70 -23.40
C LEU A 263 -13.06 -24.40 -24.73
N LEU A 264 -12.90 -23.69 -25.86
CA LEU A 264 -13.07 -24.27 -27.20
C LEU A 264 -12.04 -25.38 -27.49
N GLU A 265 -10.78 -25.19 -27.08
CA GLU A 265 -9.74 -26.21 -27.21
C GLU A 265 -10.05 -27.47 -26.38
N ALA A 266 -10.57 -27.29 -25.15
CA ALA A 266 -11.01 -28.40 -24.31
C ALA A 266 -12.21 -29.16 -24.90
N GLU A 267 -13.18 -28.44 -25.48
CA GLU A 267 -14.33 -29.03 -26.18
C GLU A 267 -13.91 -29.81 -27.43
N GLN A 268 -12.99 -29.28 -28.24
CA GLN A 268 -12.44 -29.98 -29.40
C GLN A 268 -11.67 -31.24 -29.01
N ALA A 269 -10.82 -31.16 -27.97
CA ALA A 269 -10.11 -32.31 -27.45
C ALA A 269 -11.08 -33.39 -26.96
N ALA A 270 -12.13 -33.01 -26.22
CA ALA A 270 -13.15 -33.96 -25.77
C ALA A 270 -13.95 -34.59 -26.93
N GLY A 271 -14.29 -33.81 -27.97
CA GLY A 271 -14.97 -34.31 -29.17
C GLY A 271 -14.16 -35.32 -29.98
N SER A 272 -12.86 -35.08 -30.13
CA SER A 272 -11.94 -35.97 -30.87
C SER A 272 -11.71 -37.34 -30.21
N VAL A 273 -11.88 -37.46 -28.89
CA VAL A 273 -11.77 -38.73 -28.15
C VAL A 273 -12.99 -39.63 -28.36
N VAL A 274 -14.17 -39.04 -28.61
CA VAL A 274 -15.41 -39.81 -28.85
C VAL A 274 -15.43 -40.44 -30.24
N GLU A 275 -14.85 -39.77 -31.25
CA GLU A 275 -14.77 -40.31 -32.62
C GLU A 275 -13.70 -41.43 -32.77
N GLY A 276 -12.65 -41.43 -31.94
CA GLY A 276 -11.61 -42.47 -31.95
C GLY A 276 -11.96 -43.78 -31.23
N GLY A 277 -13.06 -43.83 -30.48
CA GLY A 277 -13.49 -44.99 -29.68
C GLY A 277 -14.53 -45.90 -30.35
N LEU A 278 -14.93 -45.60 -31.59
CA LEU A 278 -15.93 -46.35 -32.36
C LEU A 278 -15.34 -47.12 -33.56
N ALA A 279 -14.02 -47.32 -33.59
CA ALA A 279 -13.33 -48.13 -34.60
C ALA A 279 -12.88 -49.50 -34.06
#